data_AF-A0AAW7XCG8-F1
#
_entry.id   AF-A0AAW7XCG8-F1
#
_cell.length_a   1.000
_cell.length_b   1.000
_cell.length_c   1.000
_cell.angle_alpha   90.00
_cell.angle_beta   90.00
_cell.angle_gamma   90.00
#
_symmetry.space_group_name_H-M   'P 1'
#
loop_
_entity.id
_entity.type
_entity.pdbx_description
1 polymer ?
#
loop_
_entity_poly.entity_id
_entity_poly.type
_entity_poly.pdbx_seq_one_letter_code
_entity_poly.pdbx_strand_id
1 'polypeptide(L)'
;KKQLAFSKANYDASRDAYARFRLIVVAAIVIALVVALWCAWSLLYAIVGPLNAALAQFDRIAAGDLTERVRIDRHDEMGRLLEGLA
;
A
#
# COMPACT_ATOMS: atom_id res chain seq x y z
N LYS A 1 47.20 -32.24 6.14
CA LYS A 1 46.86 -31.30 5.05
C LYS A 1 45.43 -31.46 4.51
N LYS A 2 44.92 -32.69 4.25
CA LYS A 2 43.54 -32.91 3.75
C LYS A 2 42.40 -32.45 4.70
N GLN A 3 42.56 -32.58 6.02
CA GLN A 3 41.55 -32.14 7.00
C GLN A 3 41.33 -30.61 7.04
N LEU A 4 42.38 -29.81 6.81
CA LEU A 4 42.29 -28.34 6.78
C LEU A 4 41.53 -27.83 5.54
N ALA A 5 41.67 -28.52 4.40
CA ALA A 5 40.94 -28.18 3.18
C ALA A 5 39.45 -28.51 3.29
N PHE A 6 39.12 -29.66 3.91
CA PHE A 6 37.73 -30.05 4.17
C PHE A 6 37.03 -29.11 5.16
N SER A 7 37.74 -28.68 6.20
CA SER A 7 37.21 -27.69 7.15
C SER A 7 36.95 -26.34 6.47
N LYS A 8 37.91 -25.81 5.68
CA LYS A 8 37.71 -24.56 4.91
C LYS A 8 36.53 -24.63 3.95
N ALA A 9 36.39 -25.72 3.20
CA ALA A 9 35.28 -25.89 2.26
C ALA A 9 33.91 -25.84 2.96
N ASN A 10 33.78 -26.45 4.15
CA ASN A 10 32.54 -26.39 4.93
C ASN A 10 32.30 -25.00 5.55
N TYR A 11 33.36 -24.29 5.95
CA TYR A 11 33.27 -22.91 6.43
C TYR A 11 32.84 -21.94 5.33
N ASP A 12 33.38 -22.09 4.12
CA ASP A 12 33.04 -21.24 2.97
C ASP A 12 31.62 -21.53 2.45
N ALA A 13 31.23 -22.80 2.36
CA ALA A 13 29.86 -23.19 2.02
C ALA A 13 28.84 -22.65 3.04
N SER A 14 29.19 -22.67 4.32
CA SER A 14 28.35 -22.09 5.38
C SER A 14 28.24 -20.57 5.24
N ARG A 15 29.35 -19.88 4.94
CA ARG A 15 29.35 -18.42 4.71
C ARG A 15 28.48 -18.01 3.53
N ASP A 16 28.52 -18.74 2.43
CA ASP A 16 27.70 -18.45 1.25
C ASP A 16 26.21 -18.68 1.53
N ALA A 17 25.87 -19.73 2.26
CA ALA A 17 24.50 -19.97 2.71
C ALA A 17 24.01 -18.81 3.59
N TYR A 18 24.78 -18.41 4.60
CA TYR A 18 24.43 -17.26 5.46
C TYR A 18 24.28 -15.95 4.68
N ALA A 19 25.16 -15.68 3.72
CA ALA A 19 25.10 -14.48 2.90
C ALA A 19 23.82 -14.44 2.04
N ARG A 20 23.44 -15.59 1.43
CA ARG A 20 22.19 -15.73 0.67
C ARG A 20 20.96 -15.56 1.55
N PHE A 21 20.92 -16.23 2.70
CA PHE A 21 19.82 -16.07 3.65
C PHE A 21 19.66 -14.62 4.09
N ARG A 22 20.77 -13.95 4.43
CA ARG A 22 20.74 -12.52 4.79
C ARG A 22 20.17 -11.67 3.67
N LEU A 23 20.57 -11.91 2.42
CA LEU A 23 20.07 -11.16 1.26
C LEU A 23 18.56 -11.37 1.07
N ILE A 24 18.07 -12.60 1.19
CA ILE A 24 16.64 -12.92 1.10
C ILE A 24 15.85 -12.20 2.20
N VAL A 25 16.33 -12.23 3.44
CA VAL A 25 15.66 -11.57 4.57
C VAL A 25 15.61 -10.05 4.36
N VAL A 26 16.73 -9.43 3.95
CA VAL A 26 16.78 -8.00 3.66
C VAL A 26 15.81 -7.63 2.53
N ALA A 27 15.79 -8.42 1.44
CA ALA A 27 14.87 -8.20 0.33
C ALA A 27 13.40 -8.31 0.77
N ALA A 28 13.07 -9.32 1.59
CA ALA A 28 11.73 -9.50 2.12
C ALA A 28 11.27 -8.32 2.99
N ILE A 29 12.16 -7.80 3.85
CA ILE A 29 11.87 -6.61 4.68
C ILE A 29 11.61 -5.39 3.80
N VAL A 30 12.46 -5.15 2.79
CA VAL A 30 12.28 -4.03 1.86
C VAL A 30 10.94 -4.12 1.13
N ILE A 31 10.59 -5.30 0.62
CA ILE A 31 9.30 -5.53 -0.05
C ILE A 31 8.13 -5.26 0.92
N ALA A 32 8.20 -5.77 2.14
CA ALA A 32 7.16 -5.54 3.14
C ALA A 32 6.95 -4.05 3.44
N LEU A 33 8.04 -3.28 3.56
CA LEU A 33 7.95 -1.83 3.77
C LEU A 33 7.32 -1.09 2.58
N VAL A 34 7.70 -1.48 1.35
CA VAL A 34 7.12 -0.90 0.12
C VAL A 34 5.62 -1.18 0.06
N VAL A 35 5.20 -2.42 0.35
CA VAL A 35 3.78 -2.79 0.37
C VAL A 35 3.02 -2.04 1.46
N ALA A 36 3.59 -1.90 2.65
CA ALA A 36 2.96 -1.15 3.74
C ALA A 36 2.75 0.33 3.36
N LEU A 37 3.76 0.98 2.79
CA LEU A 37 3.67 2.37 2.31
C LEU A 37 2.65 2.50 1.19
N TRP A 38 2.64 1.56 0.23
CA TRP A 38 1.66 1.53 -0.85
C TRP A 38 0.24 1.42 -0.30
N CYS A 39 0.00 0.50 0.64
CA CYS A 39 -1.31 0.32 1.26
C CYS A 39 -1.75 1.58 2.00
N ALA A 40 -0.88 2.19 2.80
CA ALA A 40 -1.19 3.43 3.51
C ALA A 40 -1.55 4.57 2.55
N TRP A 41 -0.76 4.74 1.49
CA TRP A 41 -1.00 5.74 0.45
C TRP A 41 -2.32 5.47 -0.29
N SER A 42 -2.53 4.23 -0.74
CA SER A 42 -3.74 3.82 -1.44
C SER A 42 -4.99 4.08 -0.61
N LEU A 43 -4.98 3.69 0.67
CA LEU A 43 -6.13 3.88 1.57
C LEU A 43 -6.46 5.37 1.77
N LEU A 44 -5.44 6.20 1.95
CA LEU A 44 -5.62 7.64 2.15
C LEU A 44 -6.28 8.29 0.92
N TYR A 45 -5.77 7.99 -0.28
CA TYR A 45 -6.35 8.51 -1.52
C TYR A 45 -7.71 7.88 -1.84
N ALA A 46 -7.90 6.60 -1.54
CA ALA A 46 -9.14 5.87 -1.80
C ALA A 46 -10.30 6.37 -0.91
N ILE A 47 -10.06 6.78 0.33
CA ILE A 47 -11.16 7.11 1.26
C ILE A 47 -11.28 8.62 1.54
N VAL A 48 -10.17 9.30 1.83
CA VAL A 48 -10.24 10.69 2.31
C VAL A 48 -10.68 11.66 1.21
N GLY A 49 -10.25 11.43 -0.03
CA GLY A 49 -10.68 12.23 -1.18
C GLY A 49 -12.20 12.24 -1.37
N PRO A 50 -12.84 11.08 -1.56
CA PRO A 50 -14.30 10.98 -1.69
C PRO A 50 -15.06 11.47 -0.46
N LEU A 51 -14.52 11.24 0.75
CA LEU A 51 -15.16 11.70 1.98
C LEU A 51 -15.26 13.23 2.02
N ASN A 52 -14.20 13.94 1.64
CA ASN A 52 -14.23 15.40 1.54
C ASN A 52 -15.21 15.89 0.47
N ALA A 53 -15.29 15.21 -0.66
CA ALA A 53 -16.27 15.54 -1.70
C ALA A 53 -17.72 15.33 -1.21
N ALA A 54 -17.97 14.24 -0.47
CA ALA A 54 -19.27 13.97 0.15
C ALA A 54 -19.66 15.05 1.17
N LEU A 55 -18.72 15.42 2.06
CA LEU A 55 -18.94 16.45 3.07
C LEU A 55 -19.27 17.82 2.43
N ALA A 56 -18.52 18.21 1.40
CA ALA A 56 -18.79 19.44 0.67
C ALA A 56 -20.21 19.45 0.05
N GLN A 57 -20.70 18.30 -0.40
CA GLN A 57 -22.07 18.17 -0.90
C GLN A 57 -23.11 18.31 0.22
N PHE A 58 -22.89 17.66 1.37
CA PHE A 58 -23.79 17.80 2.52
C PHE A 58 -23.86 19.24 3.04
N ASP A 59 -22.73 19.96 3.09
CA ASP A 59 -22.69 21.36 3.49
C ASP A 59 -23.55 22.25 2.57
N ARG A 60 -23.58 21.94 1.27
CA ARG A 60 -24.39 22.68 0.29
C ARG A 60 -25.87 22.37 0.35
N ILE A 61 -26.21 21.09 0.54
CA ILE A 61 -27.59 20.67 0.80
C ILE A 61 -28.11 21.38 2.07
N ALA A 62 -27.29 21.43 3.12
CA ALA A 62 -27.61 22.17 4.35
C ALA A 62 -27.73 23.69 4.11
N ALA A 63 -26.98 24.25 3.16
CA ALA A 63 -27.11 25.64 2.72
C ALA A 63 -28.32 25.90 1.79
N GLY A 64 -29.09 24.87 1.42
CA GLY A 64 -30.29 24.98 0.60
C GLY A 64 -30.04 25.02 -0.91
N ASP A 65 -28.83 24.73 -1.38
CA ASP A 65 -28.48 24.67 -2.80
C ASP A 65 -28.49 23.21 -3.31
N LEU A 66 -29.56 22.85 -4.02
CA LEU A 66 -29.73 21.54 -4.69
C LEU A 66 -29.49 21.59 -6.20
N THR A 67 -28.88 22.66 -6.73
CA THR A 67 -28.84 22.88 -8.19
C THR A 67 -27.62 22.32 -8.91
N GLU A 68 -26.52 21.99 -8.22
CA GLU A 68 -25.38 21.32 -8.84
C GLU A 68 -25.40 19.80 -8.66
N ARG A 69 -25.07 19.12 -9.76
CA ARG A 69 -24.81 17.68 -9.78
C ARG A 69 -23.37 17.40 -9.38
N VAL A 70 -23.19 16.50 -8.42
CA VAL A 70 -21.86 15.99 -8.06
C VAL A 70 -21.27 15.28 -9.28
N ARG A 71 -20.13 15.75 -9.78
CA ARG A 71 -19.41 15.08 -10.87
C ARG A 71 -18.65 13.89 -10.31
N ILE A 72 -19.27 12.72 -10.33
CA ILE A 72 -18.68 11.49 -9.81
C ILE A 72 -17.87 10.84 -10.93
N ASP A 73 -16.56 10.92 -10.83
CA ASP A 73 -15.61 10.31 -11.77
C ASP A 73 -15.06 8.96 -11.25
N ARG A 74 -15.68 8.43 -10.18
CA ARG A 74 -15.24 7.21 -9.50
C ARG A 74 -16.26 6.09 -9.67
N HIS A 75 -15.76 4.92 -10.05
CA HIS A 75 -16.55 3.71 -10.30
C HIS A 75 -16.43 2.69 -9.15
N ASP A 76 -16.08 3.15 -7.94
CA ASP A 76 -15.96 2.33 -6.73
C ASP A 76 -17.23 2.42 -5.85
N GLU A 77 -17.24 1.72 -4.71
CA GLU A 77 -18.34 1.76 -3.74
C GLU A 77 -18.67 3.18 -3.25
N MET A 78 -17.66 4.05 -3.14
CA MET A 78 -17.83 5.45 -2.72
C MET A 78 -18.46 6.28 -3.84
N GLY A 79 -18.08 6.05 -5.09
CA GLY A 79 -18.73 6.65 -6.26
C GLY A 79 -20.21 6.28 -6.33
N ARG A 80 -20.54 4.99 -6.17
CA ARG A 80 -21.94 4.52 -6.13
C ARG A 80 -22.74 5.12 -4.98
N LEU A 81 -22.11 5.28 -3.80
CA LEU A 81 -22.75 5.93 -2.65
C LEU A 81 -23.04 7.42 -2.93
N LEU A 82 -22.09 8.13 -3.52
CA LEU A 82 -22.26 9.53 -3.93
C LEU A 82 -23.31 9.69 -5.03
N GLU A 83 -23.44 8.70 -5.91
CA GLU A 83 -24.40 8.72 -7.03
C GLU A 83 -25.84 8.62 -6.52
N GLY A 84 -26.06 7.92 -5.41
CA GLY A 84 -27.35 7.90 -4.73
C GLY A 84 -27.74 9.22 -4.04
N LEU A 85 -26.83 10.19 -3.93
CA LEU A 85 -27.08 11.52 -3.35
C LEU A 85 -27.27 12.62 -4.41
N ALA A 86 -27.02 12.31 -5.69
CA ALA A 86 -27.21 13.22 -6.84
C ALA A 86 -28.64 13.16 -7.39
#